data_AF-A0A3G8LXV8-F1
#
_entry.id   AF-A0A3G8LXV8-F1
#
_cell.length_a   1.000
_cell.length_b   1.000
_cell.length_c   1.000
_cell.angle_alpha   90.00
_cell.angle_beta   90.00
_cell.angle_gamma   90.00
#
_symmetry.space_group_name_H-M   'P 1'
#
loop_
_entity.id
_entity.type
_entity.pdbx_description
1 polymer ?
#
loop_
_entity_poly.entity_id
_entity_poly.type
_entity_poly.pdbx_seq_one_letter_code
_entity_poly.pdbx_strand_id
1 'polypeptide(L)'
;MVADFETLFSPYCHLRLSAFDNMKLIAAVLADATESYECVEADVQGEQNPQLQQAGYFVRWNDMWLFCGVTNDYHAAITMFTQVERINLTSISVKEVPVMSMQQVSFMCIESSHFDHC
;
A
#
# COMPACT_ATOMS: atom_id res chain seq x y z
N MET A 1 -23.01 -4.19 0.17
CA MET A 1 -22.11 -3.87 -0.96
C MET A 1 -20.73 -4.31 -0.53
N VAL A 2 -20.02 -5.05 -1.35
CA VAL A 2 -18.60 -5.36 -1.11
C VAL A 2 -17.83 -4.12 -1.52
N ALA A 3 -16.98 -3.58 -0.65
CA ALA A 3 -16.14 -2.45 -1.02
C ALA A 3 -15.11 -2.92 -2.06
N ASP A 4 -14.84 -2.10 -3.08
CA ASP A 4 -13.85 -2.39 -4.12
C ASP A 4 -12.71 -1.36 -4.11
N PHE A 5 -11.63 -1.69 -4.84
CA PHE A 5 -10.42 -0.87 -4.87
C PHE A 5 -10.70 0.57 -5.31
N GLU A 6 -11.46 0.76 -6.38
CA GLU A 6 -11.75 2.09 -6.93
C GLU A 6 -12.54 2.96 -5.94
N THR A 7 -13.51 2.35 -5.25
CA THR A 7 -14.35 3.05 -4.26
C THR A 7 -13.52 3.54 -3.08
N LEU A 8 -12.60 2.72 -2.55
CA LEU A 8 -11.82 3.07 -1.35
C LEU A 8 -10.54 3.85 -1.66
N PHE A 9 -9.90 3.61 -2.80
CA PHE A 9 -8.53 4.08 -3.06
C PHE A 9 -8.38 5.10 -4.17
N SER A 10 -9.40 5.36 -4.99
CA SER A 10 -9.32 6.41 -6.03
C SER A 10 -8.88 7.79 -5.49
N PRO A 11 -9.22 8.24 -4.26
CA PRO A 11 -8.71 9.50 -3.72
C PRO A 11 -7.21 9.49 -3.44
N TYR A 12 -6.56 8.33 -3.39
CA TYR A 12 -5.17 8.18 -2.94
C TYR A 12 -4.22 7.71 -4.06
N CYS A 13 -4.73 7.18 -5.17
CA CYS A 13 -3.92 6.64 -6.29
C CYS A 13 -2.92 7.65 -6.90
N HIS A 14 -3.18 8.96 -6.76
CA HIS A 14 -2.29 10.00 -7.25
C HIS A 14 -1.12 10.32 -6.31
N LEU A 15 -1.23 9.98 -5.02
CA LEU A 15 -0.21 10.27 -4.03
C LEU A 15 1.10 9.51 -4.32
N ARG A 16 2.21 10.09 -3.90
CA ARG A 16 3.53 9.48 -3.97
C ARG A 16 4.17 9.49 -2.59
N LEU A 17 4.04 8.36 -1.90
CA LEU A 17 4.52 8.19 -0.53
C LEU A 17 5.63 7.14 -0.50
N SER A 18 6.28 6.99 0.66
CA SER A 18 7.09 5.82 0.89
C SER A 18 6.24 4.55 0.84
N ALA A 19 6.82 3.43 0.41
CA ALA A 19 6.09 2.17 0.33
C ALA A 19 5.51 1.73 1.69
N PHE A 20 6.19 2.09 2.78
CA PHE A 20 5.69 1.82 4.13
C PHE A 20 4.54 2.76 4.54
N ASP A 21 4.57 4.04 4.13
CA ASP A 21 3.46 4.96 4.39
C ASP A 21 2.23 4.61 3.54
N ASN A 22 2.42 4.11 2.31
CA ASN A 22 1.35 3.51 1.52
C ASN A 22 0.71 2.32 2.25
N MET A 23 1.51 1.45 2.89
CA MET A 23 0.98 0.34 3.69
C MET A 23 0.13 0.84 4.88
N LYS A 24 0.59 1.87 5.60
CA LYS A 24 -0.18 2.50 6.70
C LYS A 24 -1.49 3.12 6.20
N LEU A 25 -1.44 3.83 5.07
CA LEU A 25 -2.61 4.43 4.43
C LEU A 25 -3.65 3.37 4.09
N ILE A 26 -3.24 2.29 3.42
CA ILE A 26 -4.14 1.18 3.07
C ILE A 26 -4.72 0.54 4.33
N ALA A 27 -3.89 0.23 5.31
CA ALA A 27 -4.34 -0.37 6.57
C ALA A 27 -5.39 0.51 7.27
N ALA A 28 -5.17 1.83 7.34
CA ALA A 28 -6.11 2.77 7.94
C ALA A 28 -7.45 2.83 7.18
N VAL A 29 -7.41 2.92 5.84
CA VAL A 29 -8.62 2.97 5.00
C VAL A 29 -9.45 1.68 5.14
N LEU A 30 -8.80 0.52 5.11
CA LEU A 30 -9.50 -0.76 5.28
C LEU A 30 -10.04 -0.94 6.70
N ALA A 31 -9.29 -0.51 7.72
CA ALA A 31 -9.77 -0.54 9.10
C ALA A 31 -11.00 0.35 9.33
N ASP A 32 -11.00 1.57 8.76
CA ASP A 32 -12.15 2.49 8.81
C ASP A 32 -13.39 1.91 8.10
N ALA A 33 -13.17 1.23 6.96
CA ALA A 33 -14.20 0.49 6.24
C ALA A 33 -14.62 -0.83 6.93
N THR A 34 -14.01 -1.20 8.06
CA THR A 34 -14.25 -2.46 8.78
C THR A 34 -13.95 -3.71 7.92
N GLU A 35 -13.00 -3.59 7.00
CA GLU A 35 -12.54 -4.67 6.12
C GLU A 35 -11.42 -5.47 6.79
N SER A 36 -11.35 -6.78 6.50
CA SER A 36 -10.27 -7.64 6.97
C SER A 36 -9.09 -7.63 5.99
N TYR A 37 -7.88 -7.46 6.50
CA TYR A 37 -6.67 -7.38 5.68
C TYR A 37 -5.44 -7.95 6.39
N GLU A 38 -4.39 -8.21 5.63
CA GLU A 38 -3.08 -8.60 6.14
C GLU A 38 -1.98 -7.78 5.44
N CYS A 39 -1.17 -7.09 6.24
CA CYS A 39 0.00 -6.38 5.75
C CYS A 39 1.20 -7.33 5.69
N VAL A 40 1.85 -7.43 4.53
CA VAL A 40 2.97 -8.36 4.33
C VAL A 40 4.12 -7.71 3.58
N GLU A 41 5.32 -8.20 3.85
CA GLU A 41 6.49 -8.05 2.99
C GLU A 41 6.75 -9.38 2.30
N ALA A 42 7.07 -9.35 1.02
CA ALA A 42 7.43 -10.54 0.25
C ALA A 42 8.37 -10.17 -0.90
N ASP A 43 9.21 -11.11 -1.31
CA ASP A 43 9.98 -10.96 -2.54
C ASP A 43 9.05 -11.00 -3.76
N VAL A 44 9.26 -10.06 -4.68
CA VAL A 44 8.55 -9.96 -5.94
C VAL A 44 9.53 -9.95 -7.10
N GLN A 45 9.24 -10.74 -8.13
CA GLN A 45 10.03 -10.76 -9.35
C GLN A 45 9.83 -9.47 -10.15
N GLY A 46 10.90 -8.93 -10.73
CA GLY A 46 10.83 -7.76 -11.61
C GLY A 46 10.05 -8.07 -12.89
N GLU A 47 9.25 -7.10 -13.36
CA GLU A 47 8.36 -7.31 -14.52
C GLU A 47 9.14 -7.60 -15.80
N GLN A 48 10.22 -6.85 -16.03
CA GLN A 48 11.07 -7.01 -17.22
C GLN A 48 12.23 -7.99 -17.03
N ASN A 49 12.53 -8.34 -15.78
CA ASN A 49 13.61 -9.27 -15.46
C ASN A 49 13.19 -10.17 -14.29
N PRO A 50 12.59 -11.33 -14.57
CA PRO A 50 12.14 -12.28 -13.54
C PRO A 50 13.26 -12.82 -12.64
N GLN A 51 14.53 -12.71 -13.08
CA GLN A 51 15.69 -13.10 -12.27
C GLN A 51 16.01 -12.07 -11.19
N LEU A 52 15.58 -10.83 -11.37
CA LEU A 52 15.71 -9.79 -10.35
C LEU A 52 14.56 -9.92 -9.35
N GLN A 53 14.88 -10.22 -8.10
CA GLN A 53 13.92 -10.23 -7.00
C GLN A 53 14.19 -9.04 -6.09
N GLN A 54 13.10 -8.42 -5.61
CA GLN A 54 13.15 -7.31 -4.67
C GLN A 54 12.10 -7.52 -3.60
N ALA A 55 12.40 -7.14 -2.36
CA ALA A 55 11.40 -7.12 -1.30
C ALA A 55 10.38 -6.01 -1.57
N GLY A 56 9.10 -6.35 -1.51
CA GLY A 56 7.98 -5.46 -1.73
C GLY A 56 6.96 -5.52 -0.60
N TYR A 57 6.27 -4.40 -0.41
CA TYR A 57 5.21 -4.27 0.56
C TYR A 57 3.85 -4.47 -0.12
N PHE A 58 3.04 -5.34 0.48
CA PHE A 58 1.72 -5.68 0.00
C PHE A 58 0.68 -5.63 1.12
N VAL A 59 -0.57 -5.39 0.74
CA VAL A 59 -1.73 -5.65 1.60
C VAL A 59 -2.62 -6.67 0.90
N ARG A 60 -2.84 -7.81 1.55
CA ARG A 60 -3.82 -8.80 1.11
C ARG A 60 -5.18 -8.41 1.68
N TRP A 61 -6.14 -8.16 0.81
CA TRP A 61 -7.50 -7.75 1.17
C TRP A 61 -8.50 -8.56 0.34
N ASN A 62 -9.30 -9.40 1.01
CA ASN A 62 -10.12 -10.42 0.35
C ASN A 62 -9.26 -11.26 -0.62
N ASP A 63 -9.67 -11.37 -1.89
CA ASP A 63 -8.91 -12.06 -2.95
C ASP A 63 -7.97 -11.11 -3.73
N MET A 64 -7.81 -9.87 -3.28
CA MET A 64 -6.99 -8.84 -3.92
C MET A 64 -5.64 -8.66 -3.24
N TRP A 65 -4.65 -8.30 -4.06
CA TRP A 65 -3.34 -7.86 -3.62
C TRP A 65 -3.16 -6.40 -3.97
N LEU A 66 -2.88 -5.58 -2.98
CA LEU A 66 -2.52 -4.18 -3.16
C LEU A 66 -1.01 -4.06 -3.02
N PHE A 67 -0.36 -3.45 -4.01
CA PHE A 67 1.07 -3.19 -3.97
C PHE A 67 1.33 -1.77 -3.48
N CYS A 68 2.15 -1.67 -2.44
CA CYS A 68 2.50 -0.42 -1.79
C CYS A 68 3.79 0.20 -2.37
N GLY A 69 4.60 -0.61 -3.06
CA GLY A 69 5.94 -0.28 -3.56
C GLY A 69 7.00 -1.27 -3.07
N VAL A 70 8.21 -1.18 -3.63
CA VAL A 70 9.36 -1.93 -3.11
C VAL A 70 9.84 -1.31 -1.79
N THR A 71 10.44 -2.10 -0.89
CA THR A 71 10.71 -1.68 0.50
C THR A 71 11.58 -0.41 0.64
N ASN A 72 12.42 -0.11 -0.36
CA ASN A 72 13.28 1.08 -0.40
C ASN A 72 12.75 2.18 -1.32
N ASP A 73 11.49 2.09 -1.77
CA ASP A 73 10.85 3.12 -2.58
C ASP A 73 10.22 4.19 -1.69
N TYR A 74 10.67 5.43 -1.87
CA TYR A 74 10.18 6.60 -1.15
C TYR A 74 9.19 7.44 -1.99
N HIS A 75 8.85 6.98 -3.20
CA HIS A 75 8.01 7.69 -4.16
C HIS A 75 7.12 6.70 -4.93
N ALA A 76 6.42 5.84 -4.20
CA ALA A 76 5.57 4.79 -4.74
C ALA A 76 4.09 5.21 -4.81
N ALA A 77 3.38 4.66 -5.78
CA ALA A 77 1.92 4.74 -5.88
C ALA A 77 1.29 3.44 -5.36
N ILE A 78 0.14 3.55 -4.70
CA ILE A 78 -0.70 2.38 -4.40
C ILE A 78 -1.31 1.88 -5.71
N THR A 79 -1.21 0.59 -5.97
CA THR A 79 -1.80 -0.05 -7.15
C THR A 79 -2.40 -1.40 -6.82
N MET A 80 -3.41 -1.82 -7.57
CA MET A 80 -3.85 -3.21 -7.56
C MET A 80 -2.81 -4.08 -8.27
N PHE A 81 -2.35 -5.13 -7.60
CA PHE A 81 -1.35 -6.04 -8.11
C PHE A 81 -2.01 -7.29 -8.72
N THR A 82 -2.04 -7.34 -10.05
CA THR A 82 -2.74 -8.40 -10.79
C THR A 82 -1.88 -9.61 -11.13
N GLN A 83 -0.55 -9.45 -11.10
CA GLN A 83 0.42 -10.50 -11.47
C GLN A 83 0.89 -11.29 -10.24
N VAL A 84 -0.05 -11.82 -9.45
CA VAL A 84 0.19 -12.46 -8.14
C VAL A 84 1.22 -13.60 -8.21
N GLU A 85 1.32 -14.28 -9.35
CA GLU A 85 2.34 -15.31 -9.64
C GLU A 85 3.79 -14.82 -9.52
N ARG A 86 4.02 -13.51 -9.57
CA ARG A 86 5.35 -12.90 -9.36
C ARG A 86 5.72 -12.76 -7.88
N ILE A 87 4.76 -12.91 -6.97
CA ILE A 87 5.01 -12.85 -5.52
C ILE A 87 5.52 -14.21 -5.08
N ASN A 88 6.70 -14.24 -4.46
CA ASN A 88 7.21 -15.43 -3.81
C ASN A 88 6.46 -15.64 -2.48
N LEU A 89 5.35 -16.39 -2.52
CA LEU A 89 4.50 -16.63 -1.33
C LEU A 89 5.25 -17.30 -0.17
N THR A 90 6.35 -18.00 -0.43
CA THR A 90 7.16 -18.64 0.63
C THR A 90 8.03 -17.65 1.40
N SER A 91 8.24 -16.45 0.85
CA SER A 91 9.00 -15.36 1.47
C SER A 91 8.15 -14.41 2.32
N ILE A 92 6.83 -14.68 2.43
CA ILE A 92 5.90 -13.79 3.14
C ILE A 92 6.32 -13.64 4.60
N SER A 93 6.49 -12.39 5.00
CA SER A 93 6.60 -11.95 6.38
C SER A 93 5.44 -11.01 6.69
N VAL A 94 4.58 -11.38 7.64
CA VAL A 94 3.54 -10.48 8.15
C VAL A 94 4.17 -9.29 8.84
N LYS A 95 3.62 -8.09 8.63
CA LYS A 95 4.05 -6.84 9.24
C LYS A 95 2.94 -6.28 10.11
N GLU A 96 3.27 -6.06 11.38
CA GLU A 96 2.39 -5.31 12.27
C GLU A 96 2.53 -3.82 11.94
N VAL A 97 1.43 -3.22 11.51
CA VAL A 97 1.36 -1.80 11.18
C VAL A 97 0.40 -1.13 12.17
N PRO A 98 0.83 -0.08 12.89
CA PRO A 98 -0.06 0.65 13.77
C PRO A 98 -1.15 1.32 12.93
N VAL A 99 -2.40 0.96 13.20
CA VAL A 99 -3.56 1.51 12.48
C VAL A 99 -3.74 2.97 12.86
N MET A 100 -3.70 3.84 11.86
CA MET A 100 -3.90 5.27 12.00
C MET A 100 -5.38 5.61 11.87
N SER A 101 -5.84 6.65 12.58
CA SER A 101 -7.14 7.26 12.31
C SER A 101 -7.13 7.98 10.95
N MET A 102 -8.31 8.16 10.33
CA MET A 102 -8.43 8.91 9.08
C MET A 102 -7.96 10.38 9.21
N GLN A 103 -8.03 10.95 10.42
CA GLN A 103 -7.44 12.26 10.70
C GLN A 103 -5.91 12.22 10.61
N GLN A 104 -5.26 11.21 11.20
CA GLN A 104 -3.80 11.05 11.10
C GLN A 104 -3.35 10.77 9.66
N VAL A 105 -4.14 10.00 8.90
CA VAL A 105 -3.93 9.80 7.46
C VAL A 105 -3.96 11.13 6.72
N SER A 106 -4.93 12.01 7.03
CA SER A 106 -5.02 13.31 6.37
C SER A 106 -3.73 14.14 6.54
N PHE A 107 -3.10 14.10 7.72
CA PHE A 107 -1.84 14.79 7.95
C PHE A 107 -0.66 14.17 7.19
N MET A 108 -0.66 12.84 7.01
CA MET A 108 0.37 12.12 6.26
C MET A 108 0.30 12.43 4.75
N CYS A 109 -0.89 12.65 4.21
CA CYS A 109 -1.12 12.87 2.78
C CYS A 109 -1.02 14.34 2.32
N ILE A 110 -0.64 15.28 3.20
CA ILE A 110 -0.48 16.69 2.83
C ILE A 110 0.80 16.84 1.99
N GLU A 111 0.65 16.98 0.67
CA GLU A 111 1.77 17.21 -0.26
C GLU A 111 2.33 18.64 -0.21
N SER A 112 1.57 19.60 0.35
CA SER A 112 2.06 20.95 0.63
C SER A 112 1.30 21.60 1.79
N SER A 113 1.99 21.88 2.89
CA SER A 113 1.60 22.98 3.75
C SER A 113 2.06 24.26 3.05
N HIS A 114 1.19 24.90 2.25
CA HIS A 114 1.44 26.29 1.90
C HIS A 114 1.40 27.11 3.20
N PHE A 115 2.58 27.33 3.80
CA PHE A 115 2.81 28.36 4.80
C PHE A 115 2.93 29.75 4.15
N ASP A 116 2.22 30.00 3.04
CA ASP A 116 2.26 31.29 2.34
C ASP A 116 1.05 32.14 2.71
N HIS A 117 0.87 32.44 3.99
CA HIS A 117 0.10 33.59 4.44
C HIS A 117 0.65 34.09 5.79
N CYS A 118 1.65 34.97 5.73
CA CYS A 118 1.92 36.00 6.74
C CYS A 118 1.57 37.36 6.16
#